data_AF-A0A225VFY3-F1
#
_entry.id   AF-A0A225VFY3-F1
#
_cell.length_a   1.000
_cell.length_b   1.000
_cell.length_c   1.000
_cell.angle_alpha   90.00
_cell.angle_beta   90.00
_cell.angle_gamma   90.00
#
_symmetry.space_group_name_H-M   'P 1'
#
loop_
_entity.id
_entity.type
_entity.pdbx_description
1 polymer ?
#
loop_
_entity_poly.entity_id
_entity_poly.type
_entity_poly.pdbx_seq_one_letter_code
_entity_poly.pdbx_strand_id
1 'polypeptide(L)'
;MLKNQQESVLLSLYKYCNEISTIGQFTDFEDLCIGPAATDRGGAATEELHQQMISSPKKKSGATFIAQNMSWRLWASLIPKKPRPQHEREIAKGPPTSRITHFRPASNASDRHLQRVQRIVRIAKKVVQGMQKELSTLSKRSKCSILPSYPWIKCSRESF
;
A
#
# COMPACT_ATOMS: atom_id res chain seq x y z
N MET A 1 15.76 -42.23 43.53
CA MET A 1 16.86 -41.24 43.72
C MET A 1 17.44 -40.91 42.34
N LEU A 2 16.83 -39.96 41.61
CA LEU A 2 17.31 -39.51 40.30
C LEU A 2 18.36 -38.42 40.51
N LYS A 3 19.64 -38.74 40.25
CA LYS A 3 20.72 -37.74 40.20
C LYS A 3 20.45 -36.85 38.98
N ASN A 4 20.05 -35.60 39.20
CA ASN A 4 20.12 -34.56 38.17
C ASN A 4 21.59 -34.40 37.79
N GLN A 5 22.00 -35.00 36.67
CA GLN A 5 23.27 -34.65 36.06
C GLN A 5 23.10 -33.23 35.53
N GLN A 6 23.78 -32.28 36.18
CA GLN A 6 23.94 -30.93 35.66
C GLN A 6 24.83 -31.03 34.41
N GLU A 7 24.22 -31.33 33.27
CA GLU A 7 24.83 -31.08 31.97
C GLU A 7 24.88 -29.56 31.78
N SER A 8 26.04 -28.99 32.08
CA SER A 8 26.34 -27.60 31.75
C SER A 8 26.46 -27.49 30.23
N VAL A 9 25.45 -26.92 29.58
CA VAL A 9 25.51 -26.61 28.15
C VAL A 9 26.31 -25.32 27.97
N LEU A 10 27.39 -25.39 27.20
CA LEU A 10 28.17 -24.22 26.80
C LEU A 10 27.42 -23.47 25.69
N LEU A 11 26.97 -22.25 25.97
CA LEU A 11 26.33 -21.36 24.99
C LEU A 11 27.33 -20.27 24.58
N SER A 12 27.96 -20.42 23.42
CA SER A 12 28.84 -19.38 22.86
C SER A 12 28.03 -18.44 21.93
N LEU A 13 28.02 -17.15 22.27
CA LEU A 13 27.38 -16.09 21.49
C LEU A 13 28.44 -15.33 20.70
N TYR A 14 28.25 -15.28 19.38
CA TYR A 14 29.16 -14.59 18.46
C TYR A 14 28.49 -13.37 17.84
N LYS A 15 29.17 -12.23 17.87
CA LYS A 15 28.79 -11.00 17.18
C LYS A 15 29.87 -10.67 16.15
N TYR A 16 29.52 -10.71 14.86
CA TYR A 16 30.48 -10.50 13.75
C TYR A 16 31.75 -11.38 13.86
N CYS A 17 31.58 -12.67 14.14
CA CYS A 17 32.67 -13.64 14.35
C CYS A 17 33.55 -13.41 15.59
N ASN A 18 33.26 -12.42 16.43
CA ASN A 18 33.90 -12.28 17.73
C ASN A 18 33.05 -12.92 18.83
N GLU A 19 33.69 -13.77 19.64
CA GLU A 19 33.05 -14.36 20.82
C GLU A 19 32.85 -13.29 21.88
N ILE A 20 31.62 -13.16 22.38
CA ILE A 20 31.30 -12.32 23.52
C ILE A 20 31.85 -13.03 24.76
N SER A 21 33.08 -12.67 25.11
CA SER A 21 33.88 -13.35 26.15
C SER A 21 33.86 -12.61 27.49
N THR A 22 33.40 -11.36 27.50
CA THR A 22 33.42 -10.48 28.68
C THR A 22 32.01 -10.00 29.02
N ILE A 23 31.70 -9.89 30.32
CA ILE A 23 30.43 -9.34 30.84
C ILE A 23 30.09 -7.99 30.19
N GLY A 24 31.08 -7.11 30.00
CA GLY A 24 30.90 -5.81 29.32
C GLY A 24 30.40 -5.92 27.88
N GLN A 25 30.92 -6.87 27.11
CA GLN A 25 30.47 -7.12 25.73
C GLN A 25 29.07 -7.73 25.70
N PHE A 26 28.71 -8.49 26.73
CA PHE A 26 27.37 -9.04 26.89
C PHE A 26 26.37 -7.94 27.26
N THR A 27 26.71 -7.02 28.17
CA THR A 27 25.87 -5.85 28.47
C THR A 27 25.73 -4.92 27.27
N ASP A 28 26.80 -4.68 26.51
CA ASP A 28 26.72 -3.91 25.26
C ASP A 28 25.81 -4.59 24.22
N PHE A 29 25.88 -5.92 24.14
CA PHE A 29 25.02 -6.71 23.27
C PHE A 29 23.56 -6.66 23.74
N GLU A 30 23.32 -6.81 25.04
CA GLU A 30 21.99 -6.65 25.64
C GLU A 30 21.45 -5.26 25.34
N ASP A 31 22.17 -4.18 25.64
CA ASP A 31 21.73 -2.82 25.39
C ASP A 31 21.44 -2.53 23.92
N LEU A 32 22.19 -3.15 23.00
CA LEU A 32 21.98 -2.99 21.57
C LEU A 32 20.81 -3.82 21.02
N CYS A 33 20.61 -5.04 21.54
CA CYS A 33 19.69 -6.02 20.94
C CYS A 33 18.39 -6.22 21.73
N ILE A 34 18.44 -6.09 23.05
CA ILE A 34 17.38 -6.45 24.01
C ILE A 34 16.96 -5.24 24.85
N GLY A 35 17.89 -4.33 25.14
CA GLY A 35 17.72 -3.22 26.05
C GLY A 35 16.56 -2.32 25.64
N PRO A 36 15.89 -1.68 26.61
CA PRO A 36 14.81 -0.75 26.31
C PRO A 36 15.34 0.34 25.38
N ALA A 37 14.60 0.67 24.32
CA ALA A 37 14.91 1.83 23.49
C ALA A 37 15.04 3.05 24.41
N ALA A 38 16.02 3.94 24.13
CA ALA A 38 16.37 5.07 24.99
C ALA A 38 15.13 5.67 25.65
N THR A 39 15.07 5.52 26.97
CA THR A 39 13.97 5.99 27.81
C THR A 39 14.35 7.34 28.39
N ASP A 40 13.41 8.28 28.39
CA ASP A 40 13.54 9.54 29.10
C ASP A 40 13.67 9.31 30.61
N ARG A 41 13.93 10.37 31.38
CA ARG A 41 14.08 10.29 32.83
C ARG A 41 12.84 9.77 33.57
N GLY A 42 11.70 9.60 32.89
CA GLY A 42 10.47 9.00 33.39
C GLY A 42 10.22 7.56 32.92
N GLY A 43 11.14 6.95 32.16
CA GLY A 43 10.97 5.59 31.65
C GLY A 43 10.06 5.49 30.42
N ALA A 44 9.72 6.62 29.78
CA ALA A 44 9.00 6.63 28.51
C ALA A 44 10.00 6.66 27.35
N ALA A 45 9.76 5.91 26.28
CA ALA A 45 10.60 5.98 25.08
C ALA A 45 10.64 7.43 24.57
N THR A 46 11.83 7.99 24.30
CA THR A 46 11.96 9.40 23.91
C THR A 46 11.06 9.71 22.71
N GLU A 47 10.20 10.73 22.82
CA GLU A 47 9.24 11.12 21.77
C GLU A 47 9.93 11.35 20.41
N GLU A 48 11.18 11.82 20.44
CA GLU A 48 12.04 12.03 19.26
C GLU A 48 12.36 10.71 18.53
N LEU A 49 12.63 9.64 19.29
CA LEU A 49 12.92 8.31 18.76
C LEU A 49 11.63 7.70 18.17
N HIS A 50 10.48 7.96 18.81
CA HIS A 50 9.17 7.57 18.31
C HIS A 50 8.83 8.27 16.99
N GLN A 51 9.05 9.58 16.89
CA GLN A 51 8.85 10.39 15.68
C GLN A 51 9.80 9.97 14.55
N GLN A 52 11.07 9.68 14.85
CA GLN A 52 12.02 9.14 13.87
C GLN A 52 11.61 7.75 13.37
N MET A 53 11.12 6.88 14.26
CA MET A 53 10.58 5.57 13.87
C MET A 53 9.29 5.69 13.04
N ILE A 54 8.50 6.76 13.21
CA ILE A 54 7.31 7.05 12.38
C ILE A 54 7.70 7.54 10.97
N SER A 55 8.78 8.30 10.84
CA SER A 55 9.22 8.85 9.55
C SER A 55 9.99 7.85 8.67
N SER A 56 10.68 6.87 9.27
CA SER A 56 11.48 5.86 8.54
C SER A 56 10.68 4.97 7.57
N PRO A 57 9.53 4.38 7.95
CA PRO A 57 8.72 3.55 7.04
C PRO A 57 8.21 4.34 5.84
N LYS A 58 7.80 5.59 6.06
CA LYS A 58 7.32 6.48 5.01
C LYS A 58 8.44 6.84 4.03
N LYS A 59 9.67 7.02 4.51
CA LYS A 59 10.84 7.31 3.65
C LYS A 59 11.24 6.12 2.78
N LYS A 60 11.28 4.91 3.34
CA LYS A 60 11.67 3.68 2.60
C LYS A 60 10.56 3.18 1.67
N SER A 61 9.31 3.22 2.10
CA SER A 61 8.20 2.56 1.40
C SER A 61 7.18 3.52 0.79
N GLY A 62 7.34 4.83 0.95
CA GLY A 62 6.44 5.84 0.37
C GLY A 62 6.50 5.94 -1.16
N ALA A 63 7.57 5.44 -1.77
CA ALA A 63 7.66 5.30 -3.23
C ALA A 63 6.79 4.14 -3.76
N THR A 64 6.53 3.13 -2.94
CA THR A 64 5.80 1.91 -3.31
C THR A 64 4.35 1.96 -2.84
N PHE A 65 4.08 2.61 -1.71
CA PHE A 65 2.76 2.67 -1.10
C PHE A 65 2.34 4.11 -0.81
N ILE A 66 1.07 4.40 -1.07
CA ILE A 66 0.38 5.64 -0.73
C ILE A 66 -0.62 5.31 0.37
N ALA A 67 -0.55 6.03 1.49
CA ALA A 67 -1.49 5.90 2.59
C ALA A 67 -1.63 7.21 3.37
N GLN A 68 -2.70 7.33 4.16
CA GLN A 68 -2.90 8.45 5.07
C GLN A 68 -1.83 8.44 6.18
N ASN A 69 -1.51 9.62 6.74
CA ASN A 69 -0.52 9.74 7.81
C ASN A 69 -0.85 8.85 9.03
N MET A 70 -2.13 8.64 9.33
CA MET A 70 -2.54 7.74 10.42
C MET A 70 -2.18 6.28 10.15
N SER A 71 -2.30 5.80 8.92
CA SER A 71 -1.90 4.44 8.52
C SER A 71 -0.39 4.24 8.70
N TRP A 72 0.42 5.25 8.35
CA TRP A 72 1.87 5.24 8.58
C TRP A 72 2.23 5.19 10.06
N ARG A 73 1.55 5.98 10.90
CA ARG A 73 1.72 5.94 12.36
C ARG A 73 1.34 4.59 12.95
N LEU A 74 0.24 4.02 12.48
CA LEU A 74 -0.24 2.71 12.90
C LEU A 74 0.75 1.60 12.52
N TRP A 75 1.38 1.66 11.34
CA TRP A 75 2.45 0.73 10.99
C TRP A 75 3.69 0.96 11.86
N ALA A 76 4.15 2.20 11.98
CA ALA A 76 5.32 2.53 12.78
C ALA A 76 5.22 2.07 14.24
N SER A 77 4.03 2.18 14.85
CA SER A 77 3.79 1.71 16.23
C SER A 77 3.98 0.19 16.44
N LEU A 78 4.04 -0.59 15.35
CA LEU A 78 4.22 -2.05 15.41
C LEU A 78 5.68 -2.47 15.31
N ILE A 79 6.57 -1.61 14.79
CA ILE A 79 7.99 -1.91 14.58
C ILE A 79 8.74 -2.07 15.92
N PRO A 80 8.57 -1.16 16.91
CA PRO A 80 9.25 -1.27 18.21
C PRO A 80 8.86 -2.51 19.02
N LYS A 81 7.74 -3.17 18.69
CA LYS A 81 7.30 -4.42 19.34
C LYS A 81 8.19 -5.61 19.00
N LYS A 82 9.09 -5.46 18.02
CA LYS A 82 10.08 -6.48 17.64
C LYS A 82 11.46 -6.09 18.19
N PRO A 83 12.39 -7.05 18.32
CA PRO A 83 13.78 -6.75 18.68
C PRO A 83 14.40 -5.76 17.68
N ARG A 84 15.25 -4.83 18.14
CA ARG A 84 15.88 -3.80 17.29
C ARG A 84 16.59 -4.35 16.04
N PRO A 85 17.32 -5.48 16.11
CA PRO A 85 17.95 -6.07 14.91
C PRO A 85 16.95 -6.46 13.81
N GLN A 86 15.67 -6.65 14.16
CA GLN A 86 14.61 -6.98 13.21
C GLN A 86 13.89 -5.76 12.65
N HIS A 87 14.04 -4.57 13.24
CA HIS A 87 13.30 -3.37 12.83
C HIS A 87 13.49 -3.05 11.35
N GLU A 88 14.74 -3.06 10.86
CA GLU A 88 15.01 -2.79 9.44
C GLU A 88 14.39 -3.83 8.51
N ARG A 89 14.39 -5.11 8.92
CA ARG A 89 13.76 -6.19 8.15
C ARG A 89 12.25 -6.01 8.09
N GLU A 90 11.62 -5.61 9.19
CA GLU A 90 10.18 -5.34 9.23
C GLU A 90 9.80 -4.10 8.40
N ILE A 91 10.66 -3.08 8.34
CA ILE A 91 10.47 -1.95 7.43
C ILE A 91 10.57 -2.40 5.96
N ALA A 92 11.55 -3.26 5.64
CA ALA A 92 11.76 -3.75 4.28
C ALA A 92 10.64 -4.66 3.76
N LYS A 93 10.00 -5.45 4.64
CA LYS A 93 8.86 -6.30 4.28
C LYS A 93 7.62 -5.50 3.82
N GLY A 94 7.54 -4.21 4.16
CA GLY A 94 6.39 -3.37 3.87
C GLY A 94 5.30 -3.45 4.94
N PRO A 95 4.10 -2.89 4.64
CA PRO A 95 3.04 -2.76 5.62
C PRO A 95 2.54 -4.14 6.12
N PRO A 96 2.14 -4.27 7.39
CA PRO A 96 1.58 -5.50 7.93
C PRO A 96 0.35 -5.95 7.14
N THR A 97 0.24 -7.25 6.87
CA THR A 97 -0.87 -7.83 6.07
C THR A 97 -2.24 -7.50 6.64
N SER A 98 -2.36 -7.44 7.98
CA SER A 98 -3.62 -7.10 8.67
C SER A 98 -4.10 -5.66 8.40
N ARG A 99 -3.22 -4.78 7.91
CA ARG A 99 -3.51 -3.35 7.67
C ARG A 99 -3.26 -2.94 6.21
N ILE A 100 -3.01 -3.89 5.32
CA ILE A 100 -2.64 -3.61 3.93
C ILE A 100 -3.76 -2.91 3.16
N THR A 101 -5.02 -3.07 3.59
CA THR A 101 -6.20 -2.41 3.03
C THR A 101 -6.13 -0.88 3.11
N HIS A 102 -5.36 -0.33 4.04
CA HIS A 102 -5.15 1.10 4.19
C HIS A 102 -4.01 1.66 3.34
N PHE A 103 -3.29 0.80 2.63
CA PHE A 103 -2.16 1.15 1.77
C PHE A 103 -2.52 0.85 0.32
N ARG A 104 -2.49 1.88 -0.52
CA ARG A 104 -2.66 1.74 -1.96
C ARG A 104 -1.27 1.64 -2.61
N PRO A 105 -1.08 0.83 -3.66
CA PRO A 105 0.14 0.92 -4.47
C PRO A 105 0.32 2.33 -5.03
N ALA A 106 1.54 2.84 -5.00
CA ALA A 106 1.87 4.09 -5.67
C ALA A 106 1.68 3.91 -7.19
N SER A 107 1.08 4.92 -7.84
CA SER A 107 0.85 4.87 -9.28
C SER A 107 2.17 4.73 -10.01
N ASN A 108 2.34 3.63 -10.72
CA ASN A 108 3.52 3.42 -11.55
C ASN A 108 3.33 4.04 -12.95
N ALA A 109 4.39 4.03 -13.78
CA ALA A 109 4.32 4.56 -15.15
C ALA A 109 3.28 3.82 -16.01
N SER A 110 3.15 2.51 -15.81
CA SER A 110 2.20 1.64 -16.51
C SER A 110 0.75 1.99 -16.16
N ASP A 111 0.44 2.27 -14.90
CA ASP A 111 -0.88 2.71 -14.44
C ASP A 111 -1.29 4.02 -15.09
N ARG A 112 -0.34 4.96 -15.19
CA ARG A 112 -0.57 6.24 -15.88
C ARG A 112 -0.84 6.03 -17.36
N HIS A 113 -0.10 5.12 -18.00
CA HIS A 113 -0.33 4.75 -19.39
C HIS A 113 -1.71 4.11 -19.59
N LEU A 114 -2.08 3.15 -18.75
CA LEU A 114 -3.36 2.46 -18.79
C LEU A 114 -4.53 3.42 -18.55
N GLN A 115 -4.42 4.35 -17.59
CA GLN A 115 -5.42 5.40 -17.38
C GLN A 115 -5.57 6.31 -18.60
N ARG A 116 -4.46 6.63 -19.29
CA ARG A 116 -4.49 7.42 -20.53
C ARG A 116 -5.22 6.68 -21.64
N VAL A 117 -4.89 5.40 -21.86
CA VAL A 117 -5.56 4.55 -22.86
C VAL A 117 -7.05 4.44 -22.56
N GLN A 118 -7.43 4.13 -21.31
CA GLN A 118 -8.82 4.06 -20.90
C GLN A 118 -9.59 5.36 -21.14
N ARG A 119 -8.94 6.51 -20.90
CA ARG A 119 -9.54 7.83 -21.17
C ARG A 119 -9.80 8.01 -22.68
N ILE A 120 -8.83 7.68 -23.53
CA ILE A 120 -8.95 7.79 -24.99
C ILE A 120 -10.08 6.89 -25.49
N VAL A 121 -10.12 5.62 -25.06
CA VAL A 121 -11.17 4.67 -25.44
C VAL A 121 -12.55 5.19 -25.02
N ARG A 122 -12.68 5.78 -23.83
CA ARG A 122 -13.95 6.34 -23.35
C ARG A 122 -14.41 7.52 -24.21
N ILE A 123 -13.49 8.37 -24.67
CA ILE A 123 -13.80 9.49 -25.57
C ILE A 123 -14.22 8.96 -26.94
N ALA A 124 -13.44 8.05 -27.53
CA ALA A 124 -13.74 7.45 -28.82
C ALA A 124 -15.13 6.79 -28.81
N LYS A 125 -15.47 6.04 -27.74
CA LYS A 125 -16.79 5.47 -27.55
C LYS A 125 -17.90 6.52 -27.54
N LYS A 126 -17.70 7.65 -26.85
CA LYS A 126 -18.67 8.77 -26.83
C LYS A 126 -18.88 9.38 -28.21
N VAL A 127 -17.81 9.57 -28.98
CA VAL A 127 -17.88 10.11 -30.35
C VAL A 127 -18.67 9.18 -31.26
N VAL A 128 -18.35 7.88 -31.25
CA VAL A 128 -19.09 6.88 -32.04
C VAL A 128 -20.56 6.82 -31.65
N GLN A 129 -20.87 6.83 -30.35
CA GLN A 129 -22.25 6.89 -29.87
C GLN A 129 -22.98 8.18 -30.30
N GLY A 130 -22.28 9.31 -30.35
CA GLY A 130 -22.80 10.57 -30.88
C GLY A 130 -23.15 10.47 -32.35
N MET A 131 -22.21 10.01 -33.18
CA MET A 131 -22.41 9.82 -34.62
C MET A 131 -23.53 8.82 -34.92
N GLN A 132 -23.58 7.70 -34.20
CA GLN A 132 -24.66 6.72 -34.33
C GLN A 132 -26.04 7.35 -34.07
N LYS A 133 -26.14 8.22 -33.05
CA LYS A 133 -27.38 8.94 -32.76
C LYS A 133 -27.73 9.90 -33.89
N GLU A 134 -26.79 10.71 -34.37
CA GLU A 134 -27.02 11.63 -35.48
C GLU A 134 -27.50 10.89 -36.74
N LEU A 135 -26.83 9.80 -37.13
CA LEU A 135 -27.25 8.97 -38.25
C LEU A 135 -28.66 8.41 -38.07
N SER A 136 -29.00 7.94 -36.86
CA SER A 136 -30.34 7.45 -36.56
C SER A 136 -31.41 8.56 -36.67
N THR A 137 -31.07 9.80 -36.31
CA THR A 137 -31.99 10.94 -36.46
C THR A 137 -32.16 11.35 -37.92
N LEU A 138 -31.07 11.40 -38.70
CA LEU A 138 -31.11 11.71 -40.12
C LEU A 138 -31.88 10.65 -40.91
N SER A 139 -31.66 9.36 -40.61
CA SER A 139 -32.41 8.26 -41.23
C SER A 139 -33.92 8.34 -40.96
N LYS A 140 -34.32 8.73 -39.74
CA LYS A 140 -35.74 8.98 -39.42
C LYS A 140 -36.27 10.18 -40.21
N ARG A 141 -35.50 11.27 -40.30
CA ARG A 141 -35.89 12.49 -41.02
C ARG A 141 -36.05 12.24 -42.52
N SER A 142 -35.11 11.55 -43.15
CA SER A 142 -35.16 11.22 -44.58
C SER A 142 -36.33 10.31 -44.93
N LYS A 143 -36.64 9.32 -44.09
CA LYS A 143 -37.85 8.49 -44.23
C LYS A 143 -39.14 9.31 -44.17
N CYS A 144 -39.19 10.38 -43.36
CA CYS A 144 -40.34 11.29 -43.30
C CYS A 144 -40.42 12.23 -44.52
N SER A 145 -39.30 12.68 -45.09
CA SER A 145 -39.28 13.63 -46.21
C SER A 145 -39.34 13.00 -47.60
N ILE A 146 -39.10 11.68 -47.74
CA ILE A 146 -39.23 10.93 -49.01
C ILE A 146 -40.68 10.49 -49.27
N LEU A 147 -41.62 10.66 -48.32
CA LEU A 147 -43.05 10.51 -48.61
C LEU A 147 -43.54 11.75 -49.38
N PRO A 148 -43.78 11.67 -50.70
CA PRO A 148 -44.29 12.81 -51.45
C PRO A 148 -45.78 12.91 -51.15
N SER A 149 -46.21 14.05 -50.63
CA SER A 149 -47.41 14.76 -51.10
C SER A 149 -48.64 13.90 -51.48
N TYR A 150 -49.11 13.04 -50.58
CA TYR A 150 -50.49 12.53 -50.64
C TYR A 150 -51.16 12.76 -49.28
N PRO A 151 -52.25 13.56 -49.20
CA PRO A 151 -52.88 13.94 -47.92
C PRO A 151 -53.51 12.78 -47.12
N TRP A 152 -53.38 11.54 -47.56
CA TRP A 152 -54.17 10.41 -47.07
C TRP A 152 -53.35 9.24 -46.49
N ILE A 153 -52.02 9.27 -46.57
CA ILE A 153 -51.20 8.18 -46.03
C ILE A 153 -50.83 8.52 -44.59
N LYS A 154 -51.67 8.04 -43.66
CA LYS A 154 -51.42 8.06 -42.21
C LYS A 154 -50.04 7.46 -41.94
N CYS A 155 -49.16 8.23 -41.27
CA CYS A 155 -48.04 7.65 -40.52
C CYS A 155 -48.63 6.72 -39.46
N SER A 156 -48.71 5.42 -39.74
CA SER A 156 -49.03 4.42 -38.73
C SER A 156 -47.95 4.45 -37.68
N ARG A 157 -48.34 4.96 -36.51
CA ARG A 157 -47.61 4.94 -35.26
C ARG A 157 -47.70 3.50 -34.73
N GLU A 158 -46.71 2.67 -35.05
CA GLU A 158 -46.55 1.39 -34.37
C GLU A 158 -45.97 1.66 -32.98
N SER A 159 -46.89 1.73 -32.02
CA SER A 159 -46.64 1.41 -30.62
C SER A 159 -46.38 -0.09 -30.52
N PHE A 160 -45.19 -0.49 -30.07
CA PHE A 160 -44.95 -1.60 -29.13
C PHE A 160 -43.49 -1.57 -28.66
#